data_AF-A0AAG5DK72-F1
#
_entry.id   AF-A0AAG5DK72-F1
#
_cell.length_a   1.000
_cell.length_b   1.000
_cell.length_c   1.000
_cell.angle_alpha   90.00
_cell.angle_beta   90.00
_cell.angle_gamma   90.00
#
_symmetry.space_group_name_H-M   'P 1'
#
loop_
_entity.id
_entity.type
_entity.pdbx_description
1 polymer ?
#
loop_
_entity_poly.entity_id
_entity_poly.type
_entity_poly.pdbx_seq_one_letter_code
_entity_poly.pdbx_strand_id
1 'polypeptide(L)'
;MVLVSFSIQRNWYRLTSRSSSEMHQKLRFFQALRFLTMTLVVFGHAVLLLVITPTSHPEKLEMLMHDIGSMILTNGVQITQTFLAMSGTLLAIQFLDFAEQRNGRVGFLYVPMAIVIRYIRLTPVYAFVMLFHATWLSKLQVGPLWRWGSETEQAYCRRNWWTNLLYINNYVRADQPCVQQGWYLGAEFQIFIIAMIMLVTIVKFPRLKIAILAVVLTAAYTVPAIFIYYQNLDGTFVITLEAQRYILWFDRYYLQAYIPTHVNFGNYMLGVLTGLIYVELRKRSINLANNRTFRIVWYLNFLLTPLSMLPSYMFYVNEFDKPSVWMAVYFAVS
;
A
#
# COMPACT_ATOMS: atom_id res chain seq x y z
N MET A 1 23.40 25.58 -4.77
CA MET A 1 22.57 25.01 -3.67
C MET A 1 22.49 23.48 -3.67
N VAL A 2 22.68 22.78 -4.80
CA VAL A 2 22.60 21.29 -4.88
C VAL A 2 23.65 20.56 -4.03
N LEU A 3 24.90 21.03 -3.99
CA LEU A 3 25.97 20.39 -3.20
C LEU A 3 25.68 20.41 -1.68
N VAL A 4 24.99 21.44 -1.19
CA VAL A 4 24.63 21.55 0.23
C VAL A 4 23.51 20.57 0.59
N SER A 5 22.70 20.12 -0.39
CA SER A 5 21.67 19.10 -0.20
C SER A 5 22.24 17.72 0.13
N PHE A 6 23.53 17.47 -0.16
CA PHE A 6 24.24 16.22 0.17
C PHE A 6 25.11 16.32 1.43
N SER A 7 25.10 17.46 2.13
CA SER A 7 25.85 17.61 3.39
C SER A 7 25.29 16.69 4.47
N ILE A 8 26.07 15.69 4.87
CA ILE A 8 25.72 14.73 5.94
C ILE A 8 25.40 15.47 7.24
N GLN A 9 26.23 16.44 7.63
CA GLN A 9 26.02 17.21 8.87
C GLN A 9 24.68 17.95 8.88
N ARG A 10 24.36 18.66 7.79
CA ARG A 10 23.10 19.42 7.69
C ARG A 10 21.89 18.49 7.65
N ASN A 11 22.00 17.38 6.90
CA ASN A 11 20.93 16.40 6.79
C ASN A 11 20.72 15.66 8.13
N TRP A 12 21.79 15.35 8.86
CA TRP A 12 21.72 14.76 10.19
C TRP A 12 21.06 15.70 11.21
N TYR A 13 21.44 16.97 11.21
CA TYR A 13 20.79 17.98 12.05
C TYR A 13 19.30 18.08 11.73
N ARG A 14 18.92 18.13 10.44
CA ARG A 14 17.51 18.13 10.02
C ARG A 14 16.78 16.85 10.43
N LEU A 15 17.43 15.68 10.29
CA LEU A 15 16.86 14.38 10.62
C LEU A 15 16.57 14.25 12.13
N THR A 16 17.45 14.80 12.97
CA THR A 16 17.35 14.75 14.43
C THR A 16 16.61 15.95 15.04
N SER A 17 16.38 17.01 14.26
CA SER A 17 15.63 18.19 14.71
C SER A 17 14.16 17.89 14.98
N ARG A 18 13.60 18.52 16.02
CA ARG A 18 12.17 18.45 16.31
C ARG A 18 11.42 19.41 15.39
N SER A 19 10.34 18.93 14.77
CA SER A 19 9.47 19.79 13.98
C SER A 19 8.75 20.81 14.87
N SER A 20 8.78 22.07 14.45
CA SER A 20 8.09 23.18 15.12
C SER A 20 6.62 23.33 14.71
N SER A 21 6.17 22.61 13.68
CA SER A 21 4.79 22.70 13.20
C SER A 21 3.83 21.98 14.15
N GLU A 22 2.80 22.69 14.62
CA GLU A 22 1.74 22.15 15.48
C GLU A 22 1.04 20.94 14.83
N MET A 23 0.78 20.99 13.53
CA MET A 23 0.20 19.88 12.78
C MET A 23 1.12 18.65 12.80
N HIS A 24 2.42 18.88 12.57
CA HIS A 24 3.39 17.79 12.62
C HIS A 24 3.44 17.17 14.00
N GLN A 25 3.31 17.96 15.07
CA GLN A 25 3.27 17.48 16.45
C GLN A 25 2.03 16.63 16.75
N LYS A 26 0.84 17.07 16.31
CA LYS A 26 -0.42 16.31 16.46
C LYS A 26 -0.42 15.00 15.68
N LEU A 27 0.26 14.95 14.54
CA LEU A 27 0.33 13.76 13.67
C LEU A 27 1.58 12.91 13.88
N ARG A 28 2.38 13.13 14.94
CA ARG A 28 3.62 12.36 15.20
C ARG A 28 3.40 10.86 15.32
N PHE A 29 2.23 10.44 15.80
CA PHE A 29 1.92 9.02 15.94
C PHE A 29 1.93 8.28 14.59
N PHE A 30 1.62 8.96 13.47
CA PHE A 30 1.76 8.37 12.13
C PHE A 30 3.21 7.95 11.83
N GLN A 31 4.21 8.65 12.39
CA GLN A 31 5.61 8.25 12.23
C GLN A 31 5.93 6.98 13.01
N ALA A 32 5.37 6.83 14.22
CA ALA A 32 5.50 5.60 15.00
C ALA A 32 4.81 4.41 14.29
N LEU A 33 3.58 4.62 13.78
CA LEU A 33 2.87 3.60 13.01
C LEU A 33 3.62 3.23 11.73
N ARG A 34 4.18 4.20 11.01
CA ARG A 34 5.04 3.95 9.84
C ARG A 34 6.27 3.14 10.20
N PHE A 35 6.94 3.46 11.30
CA PHE A 35 8.10 2.69 11.75
C PHE A 35 7.72 1.23 12.06
N LEU A 36 6.65 1.02 12.81
CA LEU A 36 6.17 -0.33 13.17
C LEU A 36 5.75 -1.13 11.93
N THR A 37 4.90 -0.55 11.09
CA THR A 37 4.42 -1.21 9.86
C THR A 37 5.57 -1.52 8.91
N MET A 38 6.53 -0.61 8.72
CA MET A 38 7.67 -0.86 7.84
C MET A 38 8.63 -1.93 8.40
N THR A 39 8.80 -1.99 9.72
CA THR A 39 9.56 -3.06 10.38
C THR A 39 8.90 -4.41 10.15
N LEU A 40 7.57 -4.51 10.31
CA LEU A 40 6.82 -5.74 10.05
C LEU A 40 6.88 -6.14 8.57
N VAL A 41 6.82 -5.19 7.64
CA VAL A 41 6.96 -5.45 6.20
C VAL A 41 8.36 -6.02 5.89
N VAL A 42 9.43 -5.42 6.43
CA VAL A 42 10.80 -5.92 6.24
C VAL A 42 10.96 -7.32 6.84
N PHE A 43 10.43 -7.55 8.03
CA PHE A 43 10.44 -8.86 8.66
C PHE A 43 9.69 -9.90 7.82
N GLY A 44 8.48 -9.58 7.35
CA GLY A 44 7.68 -10.47 6.51
C GLY A 44 8.37 -10.82 5.18
N HIS A 45 9.01 -9.86 4.52
CA HIS A 45 9.78 -10.12 3.30
C HIS A 45 11.04 -10.94 3.58
N ALA A 46 11.71 -10.75 4.71
CA ALA A 46 12.83 -11.59 5.11
C ALA A 46 12.39 -13.04 5.34
N VAL A 47 11.25 -13.27 6.00
CA VAL A 47 10.69 -14.62 6.18
C VAL A 47 10.27 -15.21 4.84
N LEU A 48 9.63 -14.45 3.96
CA LEU A 48 9.29 -14.90 2.60
C LEU A 48 10.54 -15.38 1.86
N LEU A 49 11.63 -14.63 1.87
CA LEU A 49 12.89 -15.03 1.23
C LEU A 49 13.50 -16.30 1.84
N LEU A 50 13.37 -16.52 3.14
CA LEU A 50 13.80 -17.76 3.79
C LEU A 50 12.94 -18.95 3.34
N VAL A 51 11.63 -18.77 3.23
CA VAL A 51 10.69 -19.81 2.77
C VAL A 51 10.95 -20.22 1.32
N ILE A 52 11.40 -19.30 0.47
CA ILE A 52 11.73 -19.57 -0.94
C ILE A 52 12.96 -20.49 -1.07
N THR A 53 13.83 -20.53 -0.06
CA THR A 53 15.03 -21.36 -0.13
C THR A 53 14.70 -22.85 -0.02
N PRO A 54 15.36 -23.73 -0.80
CA PRO A 54 15.15 -25.17 -0.71
C PRO A 54 15.40 -25.68 0.71
N THR A 55 14.43 -26.39 1.26
CA THR A 55 14.48 -27.02 2.59
C THR A 55 14.51 -28.54 2.45
N SER A 56 15.15 -29.22 3.41
CA SER A 56 15.16 -30.69 3.50
C SER A 56 13.83 -31.28 3.95
N HIS A 57 12.90 -30.45 4.45
CA HIS A 57 11.61 -30.86 5.00
C HIS A 57 10.46 -30.01 4.42
N PRO A 58 10.17 -30.12 3.10
CA PRO A 58 9.10 -29.34 2.47
C PRO A 58 7.71 -29.62 3.06
N GLU A 59 7.48 -30.83 3.58
CA GLU A 59 6.22 -31.22 4.22
C GLU A 59 5.91 -30.39 5.47
N LYS A 60 6.94 -30.00 6.24
CA LYS A 60 6.74 -29.13 7.42
C LYS A 60 6.32 -27.73 7.03
N LEU A 61 6.82 -27.25 5.89
CA LEU A 61 6.48 -25.94 5.38
C LEU A 61 5.04 -25.92 4.86
N GLU A 62 4.63 -26.98 4.15
CA GLU A 62 3.26 -27.17 3.71
C GLU A 62 2.30 -27.23 4.91
N MET A 63 2.60 -28.06 5.92
CA MET A 63 1.80 -28.12 7.15
C MET A 63 1.69 -26.76 7.86
N LEU A 64 2.75 -25.94 7.84
CA LEU A 64 2.71 -24.60 8.42
C LEU A 64 1.73 -23.68 7.68
N MET A 65 1.59 -23.80 6.35
CA MET A 65 0.60 -23.01 5.58
C MET A 65 -0.84 -23.40 5.91
N HIS A 66 -1.06 -24.62 6.41
CA HIS A 66 -2.35 -25.10 6.91
C HIS A 66 -2.50 -24.95 8.43
N ASP A 67 -1.67 -24.13 9.10
CA ASP A 67 -1.89 -23.74 10.49
C ASP A 67 -2.62 -22.40 10.57
N ILE A 68 -3.62 -22.30 11.46
CA ILE A 68 -4.39 -21.07 11.64
C ILE A 68 -3.53 -19.91 12.19
N GLY A 69 -2.52 -20.22 13.02
CA GLY A 69 -1.60 -19.22 13.56
C GLY A 69 -0.73 -18.58 12.47
N SER A 70 -0.39 -19.35 11.43
CA SER A 70 0.38 -18.86 10.29
C SER A 70 -0.36 -17.78 9.49
N MET A 71 -1.70 -17.71 9.57
CA MET A 71 -2.51 -16.74 8.82
C MET A 71 -2.16 -15.29 9.14
N ILE A 72 -1.71 -15.00 10.36
CA ILE A 72 -1.26 -13.66 10.75
C ILE A 72 -0.04 -13.24 9.91
N LEU A 73 0.84 -14.19 9.57
CA LEU A 73 2.03 -13.93 8.77
C LEU A 73 1.70 -13.92 7.26
N THR A 74 0.92 -14.88 6.77
CA THR A 74 0.60 -14.99 5.34
C THR A 74 -0.33 -13.87 4.87
N ASN A 75 -1.23 -13.37 5.72
CA ASN A 75 -2.07 -12.20 5.44
C ASN A 75 -1.36 -10.86 5.68
N GLY A 76 -0.02 -10.84 5.77
CA GLY A 76 0.77 -9.61 5.90
C GLY A 76 0.47 -8.53 4.83
N VAL A 77 -0.21 -8.91 3.73
CA VAL A 77 -0.92 -8.02 2.81
C VAL A 77 -1.70 -6.90 3.51
N GLN A 78 -2.43 -7.21 4.58
CA GLN A 78 -3.24 -6.21 5.28
C GLN A 78 -2.38 -5.08 5.87
N ILE A 79 -1.11 -5.36 6.20
CA ILE A 79 -0.15 -4.34 6.65
C ILE A 79 0.11 -3.32 5.53
N THR A 80 0.25 -3.78 4.28
CA THR A 80 0.43 -2.87 3.13
C THR A 80 -0.81 -2.00 2.89
N GLN A 81 -2.02 -2.51 3.15
CA GLN A 81 -3.26 -1.74 3.09
C GLN A 81 -3.30 -0.61 4.12
N THR A 82 -2.77 -0.83 5.34
CA THR A 82 -2.69 0.24 6.34
C THR A 82 -1.81 1.40 5.87
N PHE A 83 -0.73 1.12 5.12
CA PHE A 83 0.13 2.16 4.56
C PHE A 83 -0.59 3.03 3.53
N LEU A 84 -1.40 2.43 2.67
CA LEU A 84 -2.24 3.16 1.72
C LEU A 84 -3.29 4.02 2.43
N ALA A 85 -3.97 3.48 3.46
CA ALA A 85 -4.93 4.23 4.26
C ALA A 85 -4.29 5.42 5.00
N MET A 86 -3.10 5.23 5.59
CA MET A 86 -2.34 6.32 6.20
C MET A 86 -1.99 7.41 5.18
N SER A 87 -1.61 7.01 3.97
CA SER A 87 -1.24 7.93 2.89
C SER A 87 -2.44 8.75 2.40
N GLY A 88 -3.61 8.12 2.24
CA GLY A 88 -4.86 8.83 1.93
C GLY A 88 -5.29 9.80 3.03
N THR A 89 -5.14 9.41 4.30
CA THR A 89 -5.46 10.27 5.46
C THR A 89 -4.62 11.53 5.46
N LEU A 90 -3.30 11.36 5.34
CA LEU A 90 -2.36 12.49 5.33
C LEU A 90 -2.54 13.38 4.11
N LEU A 91 -2.85 12.78 2.94
CA LEU A 91 -3.18 13.54 1.73
C LEU A 91 -4.36 14.48 1.98
N ALA A 92 -5.47 13.94 2.49
CA ALA A 92 -6.69 14.71 2.70
C ALA A 92 -6.49 15.84 3.71
N ILE A 93 -5.81 15.57 4.84
CA ILE A 93 -5.52 16.60 5.85
C ILE A 93 -4.66 17.71 5.27
N GLN A 94 -3.52 17.37 4.64
CA GLN A 94 -2.59 18.35 4.09
C GLN A 94 -3.23 19.19 2.99
N PHE A 95 -4.02 18.56 2.12
CA PHE A 95 -4.70 19.27 1.04
C PHE A 95 -5.79 20.20 1.56
N LEU A 96 -6.60 19.76 2.53
CA LEU A 96 -7.65 20.61 3.10
C LEU A 96 -7.08 21.80 3.87
N ASP A 97 -5.99 21.62 4.62
CA ASP A 97 -5.28 22.72 5.29
C ASP A 97 -4.73 23.72 4.27
N PHE A 98 -4.15 23.23 3.17
CA PHE A 98 -3.68 24.07 2.07
C PHE A 98 -4.84 24.85 1.40
N ALA A 99 -5.97 24.19 1.17
CA ALA A 99 -7.15 24.83 0.60
C ALA A 99 -7.74 25.90 1.54
N GLU A 100 -7.74 25.65 2.84
CA GLU A 100 -8.18 26.60 3.88
C GLU A 100 -7.30 27.85 3.91
N GLN A 101 -5.97 27.70 3.85
CA GLN A 101 -5.02 28.82 3.75
C GLN A 101 -5.23 29.68 2.49
N ARG A 102 -5.84 29.12 1.45
CA ARG A 102 -6.16 29.79 0.18
C ARG A 102 -7.62 30.26 0.11
N ASN A 103 -8.37 30.23 1.21
CA ASN A 103 -9.81 30.54 1.25
C ASN A 103 -10.63 29.74 0.23
N GLY A 104 -10.29 28.47 0.02
CA GLY A 104 -10.94 27.57 -0.94
C GLY A 104 -10.62 27.89 -2.41
N ARG A 105 -9.76 28.86 -2.71
CA ARG A 105 -9.37 29.25 -4.08
C ARG A 105 -8.32 28.30 -4.65
N VAL A 106 -8.70 27.05 -4.85
CA VAL A 106 -7.87 26.01 -5.49
C VAL A 106 -8.48 25.65 -6.85
N GLY A 107 -7.74 25.92 -7.93
CA GLY A 107 -8.14 25.56 -9.28
C GLY A 107 -7.68 24.16 -9.69
N PHE A 108 -8.25 23.62 -10.78
CA PHE A 108 -7.85 22.33 -11.35
C PHE A 108 -6.38 22.29 -11.81
N LEU A 109 -5.77 23.45 -12.10
CA LEU A 109 -4.33 23.57 -12.38
C LEU A 109 -3.43 23.14 -11.21
N TYR A 110 -3.96 23.06 -9.99
CA TYR A 110 -3.23 22.52 -8.85
C TYR A 110 -2.97 21.01 -8.99
N VAL A 111 -3.84 20.26 -9.68
CA VAL A 111 -3.69 18.80 -9.87
C VAL A 111 -2.37 18.47 -10.59
N PRO A 112 -2.09 18.95 -11.82
CA PRO A 112 -0.83 18.65 -12.50
C PRO A 112 0.39 19.15 -11.72
N MET A 113 0.28 20.31 -11.04
CA MET A 113 1.35 20.80 -10.16
C MET A 113 1.64 19.83 -9.02
N ALA A 114 0.62 19.32 -8.33
CA ALA A 114 0.77 18.36 -7.25
C ALA A 114 1.38 17.02 -7.73
N ILE A 115 1.01 16.58 -8.94
CA ILE A 115 1.58 15.39 -9.59
C ILE A 115 3.09 15.58 -9.84
N VAL A 116 3.48 16.71 -10.44
CA VAL A 116 4.89 17.01 -10.74
C VAL A 116 5.72 17.10 -9.46
N ILE A 117 5.22 17.78 -8.43
CA ILE A 117 5.90 17.88 -7.13
C ILE A 117 6.12 16.50 -6.52
N ARG A 118 5.09 15.65 -6.56
CA ARG A 118 5.18 14.28 -6.03
C ARG A 118 6.17 13.43 -6.83
N TYR A 119 6.13 13.52 -8.15
CA TYR A 119 7.05 12.82 -9.05
C TYR A 119 8.51 13.19 -8.75
N ILE A 120 8.84 14.48 -8.77
CA ILE A 120 10.21 14.97 -8.50
C ILE A 120 10.67 14.59 -7.09
N ARG A 121 9.76 14.48 -6.12
CA ARG A 121 10.09 14.05 -4.75
C ARG A 121 10.43 12.57 -4.65
N LEU A 122 9.70 11.68 -5.34
CA LEU A 122 9.81 10.23 -5.17
C LEU A 122 10.78 9.59 -6.18
N THR A 123 10.72 10.03 -7.43
CA THR A 123 11.44 9.40 -8.55
C THR A 123 12.96 9.38 -8.38
N PRO A 124 13.66 10.39 -7.82
CA PRO A 124 15.12 10.34 -7.73
C PRO A 124 15.65 9.17 -6.89
N VAL A 125 15.04 8.95 -5.72
CA VAL A 125 15.40 7.83 -4.84
C VAL A 125 15.00 6.51 -5.48
N TYR A 126 13.82 6.46 -6.09
CA TYR A 126 13.33 5.25 -6.73
C TYR A 126 14.19 4.84 -7.94
N ALA A 127 14.61 5.81 -8.75
CA ALA A 127 15.52 5.61 -9.88
C ALA A 127 16.89 5.10 -9.43
N PHE A 128 17.42 5.60 -8.30
CA PHE A 128 18.64 5.05 -7.72
C PHE A 128 18.49 3.57 -7.34
N VAL A 129 17.38 3.20 -6.69
CA VAL A 129 17.10 1.79 -6.35
C VAL A 129 16.99 0.93 -7.60
N MET A 130 16.29 1.38 -8.63
CA MET A 130 16.22 0.68 -9.92
C MET A 130 17.59 0.47 -10.57
N LEU A 131 18.43 1.52 -10.59
CA LEU A 131 19.80 1.43 -11.10
C LEU A 131 20.65 0.43 -10.32
N PHE A 132 20.48 0.40 -8.99
CA PHE A 132 21.15 -0.57 -8.13
C PHE A 132 20.71 -2.01 -8.45
N HIS A 133 19.41 -2.27 -8.60
CA HIS A 133 18.89 -3.59 -9.02
C HIS A 133 19.38 -3.98 -10.43
N ALA A 134 19.43 -3.03 -11.37
CA ALA A 134 19.87 -3.26 -12.75
C ALA A 134 21.39 -3.51 -12.90
N THR A 135 22.22 -3.13 -11.92
CA THR A 135 23.68 -3.17 -12.05
C THR A 135 24.38 -3.88 -10.89
N TRP A 136 24.34 -3.31 -9.69
CA TRP A 136 25.17 -3.73 -8.57
C TRP A 136 24.62 -4.93 -7.80
N LEU A 137 23.30 -5.09 -7.70
CA LEU A 137 22.68 -6.13 -6.88
C LEU A 137 23.23 -7.53 -7.19
N SER A 138 23.26 -7.93 -8.47
CA SER A 138 23.79 -9.22 -8.91
C SER A 138 25.24 -9.51 -8.47
N LYS A 139 26.03 -8.47 -8.19
CA LYS A 139 27.46 -8.58 -7.85
C LYS A 139 27.74 -8.64 -6.35
N LEU A 140 26.72 -8.48 -5.49
CA LEU A 140 26.92 -8.38 -4.05
C LEU A 140 27.24 -9.70 -3.36
N GLN A 141 26.87 -10.83 -3.96
CA GLN A 141 27.08 -12.16 -3.41
C GLN A 141 27.37 -13.15 -4.54
N VAL A 142 27.99 -14.28 -4.18
CA VAL A 142 28.30 -15.37 -5.11
C VAL A 142 27.63 -16.63 -4.57
N GLY A 143 26.67 -17.18 -5.31
CA GLY A 143 25.97 -18.41 -4.93
C GLY A 143 24.84 -18.73 -5.90
N PRO A 144 24.50 -20.01 -6.11
CA PRO A 144 23.50 -20.42 -7.11
C PRO A 144 22.12 -19.82 -6.84
N LEU A 145 21.68 -19.80 -5.57
CA LEU A 145 20.41 -19.19 -5.17
C LEU A 145 20.41 -17.67 -5.37
N TRP A 146 21.52 -17.00 -5.05
CA TRP A 146 21.66 -15.56 -5.28
C TRP A 146 21.60 -15.23 -6.76
N ARG A 147 22.30 -15.98 -7.61
CA ARG A 147 22.31 -15.78 -9.07
C ARG A 147 20.91 -15.95 -9.65
N TRP A 148 20.20 -17.01 -9.26
CA TRP A 148 18.84 -17.27 -9.71
C TRP A 148 17.89 -16.08 -9.46
N GLY A 149 17.88 -15.51 -8.26
CA GLY A 149 17.03 -14.36 -7.95
C GLY A 149 17.57 -13.04 -8.53
N SER A 150 18.83 -12.71 -8.24
CA SER A 150 19.41 -11.40 -8.55
C SER A 150 19.74 -11.18 -10.03
N GLU A 151 20.14 -12.20 -10.79
CA GLU A 151 20.35 -12.08 -12.24
C GLU A 151 19.01 -11.96 -12.98
N THR A 152 17.98 -12.66 -12.51
CA THR A 152 16.62 -12.55 -13.06
C THR A 152 16.03 -11.16 -12.80
N GLU A 153 16.08 -10.67 -11.56
CA GLU A 153 15.71 -9.29 -11.22
C GLU A 153 16.50 -8.26 -12.03
N GLN A 154 17.80 -8.47 -12.23
CA GLN A 154 18.63 -7.61 -13.08
C GLN A 154 18.12 -7.60 -14.53
N ALA A 155 17.82 -8.77 -15.11
CA ALA A 155 17.33 -8.88 -16.47
C ALA A 155 15.98 -8.18 -16.65
N TYR A 156 15.05 -8.38 -15.71
CA TYR A 156 13.76 -7.70 -15.69
C TYR A 156 13.92 -6.19 -15.55
N CYS A 157 14.77 -5.73 -14.63
CA CYS A 157 15.05 -4.30 -14.48
C CYS A 157 15.63 -3.66 -15.74
N ARG A 158 16.60 -4.29 -16.40
CA ARG A 158 17.18 -3.74 -17.64
C ARG A 158 16.17 -3.65 -18.78
N ARG A 159 15.21 -4.57 -18.83
CA ARG A 159 14.17 -4.60 -19.86
C ARG A 159 12.99 -3.67 -19.57
N ASN A 160 12.56 -3.60 -18.31
CA ASN A 160 11.27 -3.04 -17.92
C ASN A 160 11.37 -1.82 -16.97
N TRP A 161 12.56 -1.28 -16.66
CA TRP A 161 12.71 -0.09 -15.76
C TRP A 161 11.77 1.08 -16.06
N TRP A 162 11.41 1.29 -17.32
CA TRP A 162 10.53 2.38 -17.75
C TRP A 162 9.12 2.26 -17.15
N THR A 163 8.61 1.05 -16.88
CA THR A 163 7.27 0.87 -16.27
C THR A 163 7.20 1.45 -14.87
N ASN A 164 8.31 1.39 -14.13
CA ASN A 164 8.42 1.90 -12.77
C ASN A 164 8.57 3.43 -12.75
N LEU A 165 9.28 4.01 -13.70
CA LEU A 165 9.36 5.47 -13.84
C LEU A 165 8.01 6.07 -14.23
N LEU A 166 7.23 5.37 -15.06
CA LEU A 166 5.86 5.78 -15.39
C LEU A 166 4.84 5.43 -14.29
N TYR A 167 5.25 4.74 -13.21
CA TYR A 167 4.38 4.27 -12.14
C TYR A 167 3.22 3.37 -12.63
N ILE A 168 3.45 2.56 -13.67
CA ILE A 168 2.47 1.60 -14.24
C ILE A 168 2.93 0.14 -14.13
N ASN A 169 3.99 -0.11 -13.36
CA ASN A 169 4.61 -1.43 -13.17
C ASN A 169 3.70 -2.46 -12.50
N ASN A 170 2.60 -2.05 -11.89
CA ASN A 170 1.61 -2.94 -11.28
C ASN A 170 0.53 -3.42 -12.27
N TYR A 171 0.58 -2.99 -13.53
CA TYR A 171 -0.28 -3.47 -14.61
C TYR A 171 0.51 -3.92 -15.83
N VAL A 172 1.57 -3.20 -16.19
CA VAL A 172 2.38 -3.47 -17.38
C VAL A 172 3.62 -4.25 -16.98
N ARG A 173 3.83 -5.41 -17.62
CA ARG A 173 4.96 -6.32 -17.33
C ARG A 173 5.06 -6.68 -15.85
N ALA A 174 3.92 -6.78 -15.17
CA ALA A 174 3.88 -7.09 -13.75
C ALA A 174 4.40 -8.50 -13.43
N ASP A 175 4.40 -9.39 -14.43
CA ASP A 175 4.99 -10.73 -14.41
C ASP A 175 6.53 -10.75 -14.52
N GLN A 176 7.12 -9.63 -14.92
CA GLN A 176 8.57 -9.44 -15.04
C GLN A 176 8.95 -8.09 -14.42
N PRO A 177 8.68 -7.89 -13.12
CA PRO A 177 8.78 -6.58 -12.50
C PRO A 177 10.25 -6.16 -12.38
N CYS A 178 10.52 -4.87 -12.57
CA CYS A 178 11.72 -4.27 -12.01
C CYS A 178 11.43 -3.90 -10.55
N VAL A 179 12.20 -4.37 -9.57
CA VAL A 179 11.95 -4.04 -8.15
C VAL A 179 10.52 -4.44 -7.75
N GLN A 180 10.27 -5.73 -7.54
CA GLN A 180 8.93 -6.27 -7.28
C GLN A 180 8.17 -5.51 -6.18
N GLN A 181 8.83 -5.24 -5.05
CA GLN A 181 8.25 -4.47 -3.93
C GLN A 181 7.87 -3.03 -4.30
N GLY A 182 8.25 -2.52 -5.46
CA GLY A 182 7.87 -1.20 -5.97
C GLY A 182 6.44 -1.11 -6.52
N TRP A 183 5.68 -2.22 -6.55
CA TRP A 183 4.28 -2.23 -7.01
C TRP A 183 3.40 -1.22 -6.23
N TYR A 184 3.59 -1.09 -4.91
CA TYR A 184 2.77 -0.20 -4.08
C TYR A 184 3.03 1.27 -4.42
N LEU A 185 4.23 1.63 -4.86
CA LEU A 185 4.53 2.99 -5.32
C LEU A 185 3.75 3.33 -6.59
N GLY A 186 3.67 2.37 -7.53
CA GLY A 186 2.86 2.47 -8.74
C GLY A 186 1.38 2.65 -8.40
N ALA A 187 0.84 1.74 -7.59
CA ALA A 187 -0.55 1.81 -7.14
C ALA A 187 -0.86 3.11 -6.42
N GLU A 188 -0.06 3.50 -5.42
CA GLU A 188 -0.28 4.72 -4.64
C GLU A 188 -0.21 5.98 -5.51
N PHE A 189 0.70 6.06 -6.48
CA PHE A 189 0.81 7.21 -7.37
C PHE A 189 -0.44 7.37 -8.24
N GLN A 190 -0.97 6.27 -8.78
CA GLN A 190 -2.21 6.27 -9.55
C GLN A 190 -3.42 6.67 -8.69
N ILE A 191 -3.55 6.10 -7.49
CA ILE A 191 -4.64 6.45 -6.57
C ILE A 191 -4.53 7.92 -6.14
N PHE A 192 -3.32 8.42 -5.88
CA PHE A 192 -3.09 9.81 -5.53
C PHE A 192 -3.62 10.78 -6.60
N ILE A 193 -3.43 10.47 -7.89
CA ILE A 193 -3.95 11.30 -9.00
C ILE A 193 -5.48 11.39 -8.89
N ILE A 194 -6.16 10.26 -8.76
CA ILE A 194 -7.62 10.18 -8.64
C ILE A 194 -8.09 10.93 -7.38
N ALA A 195 -7.45 10.69 -6.24
CA ALA A 195 -7.76 11.32 -4.96
C ALA A 195 -7.58 12.85 -5.02
N MET A 196 -6.53 13.34 -5.68
CA MET A 196 -6.28 14.78 -5.84
C MET A 196 -7.36 15.44 -6.70
N ILE A 197 -7.75 14.82 -7.83
CA ILE A 197 -8.85 15.30 -8.68
C ILE A 197 -10.14 15.37 -7.87
N MET A 198 -10.45 14.30 -7.12
CA MET A 198 -11.62 14.23 -6.26
C MET A 198 -11.62 15.35 -5.21
N LEU A 199 -10.53 15.53 -4.47
CA LEU A 199 -10.41 16.52 -3.41
C LEU A 199 -10.52 17.97 -3.95
N VAL A 200 -9.87 18.27 -5.08
CA VAL A 200 -10.01 19.58 -5.76
C VAL A 200 -11.46 19.82 -6.19
N THR A 201 -12.13 18.78 -6.72
CA THR A 201 -13.55 18.87 -7.10
C THR A 201 -14.45 19.12 -5.89
N ILE A 202 -14.20 18.45 -4.76
CA ILE A 202 -14.94 18.65 -3.50
C ILE A 202 -14.78 20.08 -2.98
N VAL A 203 -13.56 20.63 -3.01
CA VAL A 203 -13.30 22.03 -2.57
C VAL A 203 -13.98 23.03 -3.49
N LYS A 204 -13.97 22.79 -4.80
CA LYS A 204 -14.59 23.69 -5.79
C LYS A 204 -16.12 23.61 -5.78
N PHE A 205 -16.67 22.41 -5.54
CA PHE A 205 -18.10 22.14 -5.57
C PHE A 205 -18.56 21.44 -4.28
N PRO A 206 -18.59 22.14 -3.13
CA PRO A 206 -18.89 21.53 -1.83
C PRO A 206 -20.28 20.89 -1.76
N ARG A 207 -21.25 21.37 -2.56
CA ARG A 207 -22.60 20.79 -2.67
C ARG A 207 -22.58 19.35 -3.20
N LEU A 208 -21.59 19.00 -4.03
CA LEU A 208 -21.45 17.67 -4.61
C LEU A 208 -20.64 16.71 -3.74
N LYS A 209 -20.12 17.17 -2.58
CA LYS A 209 -19.23 16.37 -1.71
C LYS A 209 -19.78 14.98 -1.41
N ILE A 210 -21.03 14.90 -0.94
CA ILE A 210 -21.64 13.62 -0.55
C ILE A 210 -21.85 12.72 -1.77
N ALA A 211 -22.33 13.27 -2.89
CA ALA A 211 -22.52 12.52 -4.13
C ALA A 211 -21.20 11.95 -4.67
N ILE A 212 -20.14 12.76 -4.70
CA ILE A 212 -18.80 12.35 -5.14
C ILE A 212 -18.27 11.23 -4.25
N LEU A 213 -18.33 11.40 -2.92
CA LEU A 213 -17.86 10.38 -1.98
C LEU A 213 -18.67 9.09 -2.08
N ALA A 214 -20.00 9.18 -2.23
CA ALA A 214 -20.85 8.01 -2.40
C ALA A 214 -20.46 7.23 -3.67
N VAL A 215 -20.35 7.90 -4.82
CA VAL A 215 -19.96 7.26 -6.09
C VAL A 215 -18.58 6.63 -6.00
N VAL A 216 -17.59 7.36 -5.47
CA VAL A 216 -16.20 6.87 -5.38
C VAL A 216 -16.08 5.69 -4.42
N LEU A 217 -16.72 5.74 -3.25
CA LEU A 217 -16.69 4.64 -2.28
C LEU A 217 -17.45 3.43 -2.79
N THR A 218 -18.63 3.61 -3.41
CA THR A 218 -19.35 2.49 -4.02
C THR A 218 -18.51 1.83 -5.12
N ALA A 219 -17.88 2.61 -6.00
CA ALA A 219 -16.98 2.08 -7.02
C ALA A 219 -15.77 1.35 -6.41
N ALA A 220 -15.23 1.88 -5.31
CA ALA A 220 -14.05 1.33 -4.65
C ALA A 220 -14.23 -0.10 -4.11
N TYR A 221 -15.46 -0.47 -3.73
CA TYR A 221 -15.78 -1.81 -3.23
C TYR A 221 -16.43 -2.71 -4.29
N THR A 222 -17.25 -2.13 -5.17
CA THR A 222 -17.94 -2.91 -6.21
C THR A 222 -17.01 -3.34 -7.33
N VAL A 223 -16.05 -2.50 -7.76
CA VAL A 223 -15.13 -2.85 -8.84
C VAL A 223 -14.25 -4.06 -8.48
N PRO A 224 -13.59 -4.12 -7.30
CA PRO A 224 -12.85 -5.31 -6.88
C PRO A 224 -13.73 -6.55 -6.75
N ALA A 225 -14.92 -6.44 -6.15
CA ALA A 225 -15.83 -7.57 -6.02
C ALA A 225 -16.24 -8.14 -7.38
N ILE A 226 -16.65 -7.27 -8.31
CA ILE A 226 -16.99 -7.66 -9.69
C ILE A 226 -15.79 -8.31 -10.37
N PHE A 227 -14.60 -7.75 -10.20
CA PHE A 227 -13.37 -8.28 -10.79
C PHE A 227 -13.04 -9.69 -10.27
N ILE A 228 -13.07 -9.91 -8.95
CA ILE A 228 -12.84 -11.23 -8.32
C ILE A 228 -13.84 -12.27 -8.82
N TYR A 229 -15.12 -11.88 -8.95
CA TYR A 229 -16.17 -12.76 -9.47
C TYR A 229 -15.89 -13.20 -10.91
N TYR A 230 -15.67 -12.26 -11.83
CA TYR A 230 -15.44 -12.59 -13.24
C TYR A 230 -14.12 -13.30 -13.49
N GLN A 231 -13.10 -13.01 -12.68
CA GLN A 231 -11.79 -13.65 -12.80
C GLN A 231 -11.71 -15.01 -12.09
N ASN A 232 -12.80 -15.53 -11.51
CA ASN A 232 -12.82 -16.80 -10.78
C ASN A 232 -11.68 -16.88 -9.73
N LEU A 233 -11.52 -15.83 -8.92
CA LEU A 233 -10.48 -15.73 -7.89
C LEU A 233 -11.04 -16.06 -6.51
N ASP A 234 -10.14 -16.32 -5.55
CA ASP A 234 -10.51 -16.56 -4.15
C ASP A 234 -10.92 -15.26 -3.45
N GLY A 235 -11.64 -15.41 -2.34
CA GLY A 235 -12.03 -14.28 -1.50
C GLY A 235 -10.85 -13.64 -0.76
N THR A 236 -9.64 -14.20 -0.87
CA THR A 236 -8.42 -13.67 -0.27
C THR A 236 -7.22 -13.94 -1.18
N PHE A 237 -6.11 -13.26 -0.93
CA PHE A 237 -4.84 -13.56 -1.58
C PHE A 237 -4.24 -14.83 -0.98
N VAL A 238 -4.43 -15.95 -1.68
CA VAL A 238 -3.87 -17.25 -1.29
C VAL A 238 -2.46 -17.38 -1.86
N ILE A 239 -1.48 -17.58 -0.97
CA ILE A 239 -0.09 -17.80 -1.36
C ILE A 239 0.15 -19.31 -1.40
N THR A 240 0.72 -19.82 -2.49
CA THR A 240 1.12 -21.23 -2.61
C THR A 240 2.64 -21.38 -2.57
N LEU A 241 3.13 -22.57 -2.20
CA LEU A 241 4.56 -22.89 -2.23
C LEU A 241 5.13 -22.78 -3.65
N GLU A 242 4.35 -23.15 -4.66
CA GLU A 242 4.73 -23.01 -6.07
C GLU A 242 4.91 -21.54 -6.46
N ALA A 243 3.98 -20.66 -6.07
CA ALA A 243 4.10 -19.23 -6.31
C ALA A 243 5.36 -18.65 -5.64
N GLN A 244 5.62 -19.03 -4.39
CA GLN A 244 6.81 -18.58 -3.66
C GLN A 244 8.10 -19.02 -4.35
N ARG A 245 8.17 -20.24 -4.88
CA ARG A 245 9.35 -20.72 -5.63
C ARG A 245 9.77 -19.79 -6.76
N TYR A 246 8.87 -19.00 -7.33
CA TYR A 246 9.17 -18.00 -8.38
C TYR A 246 9.01 -16.56 -7.89
N ILE A 247 9.17 -16.32 -6.59
CA ILE A 247 9.04 -14.99 -5.96
C ILE A 247 7.69 -14.32 -6.31
N LEU A 248 6.64 -15.10 -6.56
CA LEU A 248 5.31 -14.64 -6.97
C LEU A 248 5.23 -14.00 -8.37
N TRP A 249 6.30 -13.97 -9.18
CA TRP A 249 6.32 -13.30 -10.49
C TRP A 249 5.19 -13.74 -11.42
N PHE A 250 4.91 -15.04 -11.49
CA PHE A 250 3.91 -15.60 -12.40
C PHE A 250 2.62 -16.01 -11.71
N ASP A 251 2.48 -15.68 -10.42
CA ASP A 251 1.33 -16.10 -9.63
C ASP A 251 0.09 -15.29 -10.02
N ARG A 252 -0.97 -16.01 -10.38
CA ARG A 252 -2.22 -15.40 -10.85
C ARG A 252 -2.87 -14.55 -9.75
N TYR A 253 -2.87 -15.02 -8.51
CA TYR A 253 -3.49 -14.29 -7.40
C TYR A 253 -2.69 -13.03 -7.08
N TYR A 254 -1.36 -13.09 -7.13
CA TYR A 254 -0.49 -11.94 -6.93
C TYR A 254 -0.74 -10.86 -7.99
N LEU A 255 -0.74 -11.25 -9.25
CA LEU A 255 -0.87 -10.34 -10.39
C LEU A 255 -2.27 -9.73 -10.52
N GLN A 256 -3.33 -10.41 -10.06
CA GLN A 256 -4.71 -9.98 -10.27
C GLN A 256 -5.44 -9.54 -8.99
N ALA A 257 -5.16 -10.17 -7.84
CA ALA A 257 -5.86 -9.94 -6.57
C ALA A 257 -5.01 -9.18 -5.54
N TYR A 258 -3.73 -8.87 -5.81
CA TYR A 258 -2.88 -8.20 -4.82
C TYR A 258 -2.30 -6.86 -5.30
N ILE A 259 -1.54 -6.86 -6.40
CA ILE A 259 -0.84 -5.64 -6.87
C ILE A 259 -1.68 -4.60 -7.63
N PRO A 260 -2.81 -4.93 -8.29
CA PRO A 260 -3.52 -3.94 -9.10
C PRO A 260 -4.08 -2.77 -8.30
N THR A 261 -4.14 -1.60 -8.92
CA THR A 261 -4.62 -0.39 -8.25
C THR A 261 -6.08 -0.48 -7.83
N HIS A 262 -6.93 -1.10 -8.66
CA HIS A 262 -8.36 -1.17 -8.39
C HIS A 262 -8.67 -1.98 -7.13
N VAL A 263 -7.94 -3.08 -6.86
CA VAL A 263 -8.11 -3.87 -5.63
C VAL A 263 -7.65 -3.13 -4.37
N ASN A 264 -6.67 -2.22 -4.52
CA ASN A 264 -6.11 -1.43 -3.42
C ASN A 264 -6.81 -0.08 -3.19
N PHE A 265 -7.70 0.32 -4.11
CA PHE A 265 -8.29 1.66 -4.14
C PHE A 265 -9.16 1.96 -2.92
N GLY A 266 -9.93 0.98 -2.44
CA GLY A 266 -10.81 1.11 -1.27
C GLY A 266 -10.09 1.55 0.00
N ASN A 267 -8.98 0.89 0.33
CA ASN A 267 -8.23 1.18 1.57
C ASN A 267 -7.64 2.60 1.58
N TYR A 268 -7.15 3.07 0.43
CA TYR A 268 -6.70 4.45 0.30
C TYR A 268 -7.86 5.44 0.44
N MET A 269 -9.01 5.16 -0.20
CA MET A 269 -10.19 6.03 -0.14
C MET A 269 -10.80 6.09 1.27
N LEU A 270 -10.78 4.98 2.03
CA LEU A 270 -11.10 5.00 3.46
C LEU A 270 -10.19 5.96 4.23
N GLY A 271 -8.88 5.93 3.94
CA GLY A 271 -7.94 6.89 4.48
C GLY A 271 -8.32 8.34 4.15
N VAL A 272 -8.64 8.63 2.89
CA VAL A 272 -9.12 9.97 2.48
C VAL A 272 -10.37 10.36 3.27
N LEU A 273 -11.34 9.47 3.41
CA LEU A 273 -12.55 9.68 4.21
C LEU A 273 -12.22 9.98 5.67
N THR A 274 -11.30 9.22 6.29
CA THR A 274 -10.81 9.46 7.65
C THR A 274 -10.21 10.85 7.78
N GLY A 275 -9.40 11.29 6.82
CA GLY A 275 -8.81 12.63 6.82
C GLY A 275 -9.85 13.75 6.66
N LEU A 276 -10.87 13.56 5.81
CA LEU A 276 -12.00 14.49 5.66
C LEU A 276 -12.80 14.61 6.98
N ILE A 277 -13.09 13.48 7.63
CA ILE A 277 -13.79 13.42 8.92
C ILE A 277 -12.96 14.11 10.00
N TYR A 278 -11.65 13.84 10.06
CA TYR A 278 -10.75 14.45 11.03
C TYR A 278 -10.76 15.98 10.93
N VAL A 279 -10.65 16.54 9.71
CA VAL A 279 -10.67 17.99 9.51
C VAL A 279 -12.03 18.59 9.90
N GLU A 280 -13.14 17.90 9.61
CA GLU A 280 -14.48 18.35 10.01
C GLU A 280 -14.65 18.36 11.53
N LEU A 281 -14.22 17.29 12.22
CA LEU A 281 -14.27 17.20 13.68
C LEU A 281 -13.40 18.27 14.34
N ARG A 282 -12.22 18.53 13.78
CA ARG A 282 -11.33 19.62 14.21
C ARG A 282 -12.01 20.98 14.08
N LYS A 283 -12.67 21.26 12.96
CA LYS A 283 -13.40 22.52 12.73
C LYS A 283 -14.57 22.71 13.69
N ARG A 284 -15.23 21.62 14.07
CA ARG A 284 -16.33 21.63 15.05
C ARG A 284 -15.86 21.55 16.51
N SER A 285 -14.55 21.49 16.75
CA SER A 285 -13.97 21.30 18.09
C SER A 285 -14.50 20.06 18.83
N ILE A 286 -14.86 19.00 18.08
CA ILE A 286 -15.38 17.74 18.64
C ILE A 286 -14.21 16.81 18.95
N ASN A 287 -14.03 16.47 20.23
CA ASN A 287 -13.05 15.47 20.66
C ASN A 287 -13.70 14.10 20.88
N LEU A 288 -13.52 13.19 19.92
CA LEU A 288 -14.05 11.82 20.02
C LEU A 288 -13.47 11.02 21.19
N ALA A 289 -12.27 11.36 21.67
CA ALA A 289 -11.64 10.65 22.81
C ALA A 289 -12.44 10.82 24.12
N ASN A 290 -13.30 11.84 24.21
CA ASN A 290 -14.18 12.03 25.35
C ASN A 290 -15.36 11.04 25.35
N ASN A 291 -15.69 10.46 24.20
CA ASN A 291 -16.78 9.51 24.07
C ASN A 291 -16.34 8.11 24.54
N ARG A 292 -17.03 7.55 25.55
CA ARG A 292 -16.74 6.21 26.09
C ARG A 292 -16.86 5.12 25.03
N THR A 293 -17.88 5.17 24.18
CA THR A 293 -18.11 4.19 23.11
C THR A 293 -16.96 4.22 22.12
N PHE A 294 -16.49 5.40 21.73
CA PHE A 294 -15.34 5.54 20.83
C PHE A 294 -14.07 4.94 21.42
N ARG A 295 -13.78 5.18 22.71
CA ARG A 295 -12.62 4.57 23.38
C ARG A 295 -12.69 3.05 23.40
N ILE A 296 -13.87 2.47 23.68
CA ILE A 296 -14.06 1.02 23.67
C ILE A 296 -13.78 0.47 22.27
N VAL A 297 -14.40 1.04 21.23
CA VAL A 297 -14.19 0.63 19.83
C VAL A 297 -12.72 0.76 19.43
N TRP A 298 -12.04 1.84 19.85
CA TRP A 298 -10.62 2.06 19.60
C TRP A 298 -9.73 0.98 20.22
N TYR A 299 -9.94 0.64 21.50
CA TYR A 299 -9.14 -0.41 22.15
C TYR A 299 -9.46 -1.81 21.60
N LEU A 300 -10.72 -2.09 21.26
CA LEU A 300 -11.11 -3.35 20.62
C LEU A 300 -10.42 -3.54 19.27
N ASN A 301 -10.10 -2.47 18.55
CA ASN A 301 -9.42 -2.56 17.25
C ASN A 301 -8.06 -3.29 17.33
N PHE A 302 -7.32 -3.15 18.45
CA PHE A 302 -6.06 -3.87 18.66
C PHE A 302 -6.23 -5.38 18.72
N LEU A 303 -7.41 -5.87 19.13
CA LEU A 303 -7.75 -7.29 19.14
C LEU A 303 -8.42 -7.73 17.83
N LEU A 304 -9.34 -6.91 17.31
CA LEU A 304 -10.10 -7.25 16.10
C LEU A 304 -9.24 -7.31 14.84
N THR A 305 -8.22 -6.46 14.73
CA THR A 305 -7.32 -6.43 13.55
C THR A 305 -6.53 -7.73 13.34
N PRO A 306 -5.82 -8.30 14.34
CA PRO A 306 -5.19 -9.59 14.15
C PRO A 306 -6.20 -10.73 13.97
N LEU A 307 -7.37 -10.65 14.62
CA LEU A 307 -8.43 -11.64 14.46
C LEU A 307 -9.03 -11.64 13.05
N SER A 308 -9.11 -10.49 12.38
CA SER A 308 -9.62 -10.42 11.00
C SER A 308 -8.73 -11.11 9.97
N MET A 309 -7.48 -11.44 10.32
CA MET A 309 -6.57 -12.17 9.45
C MET A 309 -6.79 -13.68 9.49
N LEU A 310 -7.41 -14.21 10.55
CA LEU A 310 -7.60 -15.66 10.75
C LEU A 310 -8.57 -16.32 9.77
N PRO A 311 -9.70 -15.70 9.37
CA PRO A 311 -10.68 -16.35 8.49
C PRO A 311 -10.12 -16.72 7.12
N SER A 312 -9.03 -16.09 6.65
CA SER A 312 -8.32 -16.51 5.43
C SER A 312 -7.92 -17.99 5.44
N TYR A 313 -7.75 -18.60 6.62
CA TYR A 313 -7.51 -20.04 6.80
C TYR A 313 -8.48 -20.92 6.02
N MET A 314 -9.75 -20.52 5.93
CA MET A 314 -10.77 -21.33 5.27
C MET A 314 -10.49 -21.53 3.77
N PHE A 315 -9.80 -20.60 3.12
CA PHE A 315 -9.38 -20.70 1.71
C PHE A 315 -8.16 -21.59 1.50
N TYR A 316 -7.42 -21.94 2.57
CA TYR A 316 -6.30 -22.88 2.51
C TYR A 316 -6.75 -24.33 2.74
N VAL A 317 -7.91 -24.55 3.39
CA VAL A 317 -8.36 -25.89 3.77
C VAL A 317 -9.59 -26.36 2.98
N ASN A 318 -10.34 -25.43 2.40
CA ASN A 318 -11.53 -25.75 1.62
C ASN A 318 -11.36 -25.24 0.19
N GLU A 319 -11.81 -26.07 -0.75
CA GLU A 319 -12.02 -25.66 -2.13
C GLU A 319 -13.47 -25.21 -2.28
N PHE A 320 -13.66 -23.95 -2.67
CA PHE A 320 -14.99 -23.40 -2.92
C PHE A 320 -15.24 -23.32 -4.43
N ASP A 321 -16.49 -23.58 -4.83
CA ASP A 321 -16.90 -23.44 -6.23
C ASP A 321 -16.78 -21.98 -6.70
N LYS A 322 -16.27 -21.80 -7.93
CA LYS A 322 -16.06 -20.49 -8.55
C LYS A 322 -16.83 -20.42 -9.87
N PRO A 323 -17.45 -19.27 -10.20
CA PRO A 323 -17.41 -18.00 -9.48
C PRO A 323 -18.35 -17.98 -8.26
N SER A 324 -17.96 -17.28 -7.19
CA SER A 324 -18.73 -17.18 -5.95
C SER A 324 -18.99 -15.73 -5.55
N VAL A 325 -20.26 -15.39 -5.36
CA VAL A 325 -20.69 -14.03 -4.98
C VAL A 325 -20.25 -13.69 -3.56
N TRP A 326 -20.37 -14.62 -2.61
CA TRP A 326 -19.98 -14.36 -1.23
C TRP A 326 -18.47 -14.16 -1.09
N MET A 327 -17.66 -14.86 -1.89
CA MET A 327 -16.20 -14.69 -1.93
C MET A 327 -15.80 -13.33 -2.48
N ALA A 328 -16.46 -12.89 -3.56
CA ALA A 328 -16.25 -11.57 -4.13
C ALA A 328 -16.58 -10.44 -3.14
N VAL A 329 -17.69 -10.59 -2.39
CA VAL A 329 -18.07 -9.64 -1.33
C VAL A 329 -17.07 -9.69 -0.18
N TYR A 330 -16.66 -10.89 0.24
CA TYR A 330 -15.69 -11.09 1.31
C TYR A 330 -14.37 -10.37 0.98
N PHE A 331 -13.80 -10.59 -0.21
CA PHE A 331 -12.57 -9.94 -0.65
C PHE A 331 -12.62 -8.41 -0.60
N ALA A 332 -13.74 -7.82 -1.01
CA ALA A 332 -13.87 -6.37 -1.03
C ALA A 332 -13.96 -5.76 0.38
N VAL A 333 -14.48 -6.51 1.36
CA VAL A 333 -14.79 -6.01 2.71
C VAL A 333 -13.75 -6.41 3.75
N SER A 334 -13.04 -7.53 3.55
CA SER A 334 -11.93 -8.01 4.39
C SER A 334 -10.69 -7.14 4.25
#